data_AF-A0A7J7HB37-F1
#
_entry.id   AF-A0A7J7HB37-F1
#
_cell.length_a   1.000
_cell.length_b   1.000
_cell.length_c   1.000
_cell.angle_alpha   90.00
_cell.angle_beta   90.00
_cell.angle_gamma   90.00
#
_symmetry.space_group_name_H-M   'P 1'
#
loop_
_entity.id
_entity.type
_entity.pdbx_description
1 polymer ?
#
loop_
_entity_poly.entity_id
_entity_poly.type
_entity_poly.pdbx_seq_one_letter_code
_entity_poly.pdbx_strand_id
1 'polypeptide(L)'
;MVMKRLNLCTWNSLGNQCSISRVFKVLFYSTQTETETESVTSSSSSKDTLYGRLLQFENPRVSIVPVLDQWVGEGRPAKQSYLEVLIRRLRKSKRFNHALEVSEWMSNKRYLDLLPGDVAIRLDLISKVHGLEQAEKYFSNIPITLRGLQVYGALLNCYAQEKSLEKAEAIMQKMTDLGFNRTSLPYNVMLKLYADMGKHEKLDSLMQEMEEEGITGNNFTFNTRLDAYAIASDIEGMEKLLMKMEADVTVDWNAYVVAANCYLRAGMVEKALPMVKKSERLVRGKMRRFAYEVLLTLYASMGNKDEVYRIWNLYKKIGKIYNMGYLSMISSLVKLDDLDGAEKIWEEWNKKTSFDYRIPNFLINAYCKKGLLGNAESIVIG
;
A
#
# COMPACT_ATOMS: atom_id res chain seq x y z
N MET A 1 30.41 40.84 0.44
CA MET A 1 31.30 39.80 0.99
C MET A 1 30.62 39.32 2.27
N VAL A 2 29.71 38.34 2.27
CA VAL A 2 29.81 36.93 1.87
C VAL A 2 28.43 36.47 1.38
N MET A 3 28.34 36.15 0.08
CA MET A 3 27.30 35.30 -0.50
C MET A 3 27.93 33.91 -0.65
N LYS A 4 27.33 32.85 -0.08
CA LYS A 4 27.22 31.50 -0.68
C LYS A 4 26.69 30.46 0.31
N ARG A 5 25.83 29.59 -0.24
CA ARG A 5 25.44 28.24 0.22
C ARG A 5 24.48 28.14 1.40
N LEU A 6 23.19 28.24 1.10
CA LEU A 6 22.16 27.46 1.79
C LEU A 6 21.50 26.53 0.76
N ASN A 7 21.45 25.25 1.13
CA ASN A 7 21.20 24.09 0.29
C ASN A 7 19.76 24.01 -0.25
N LEU A 8 19.64 23.66 -1.53
CA LEU A 8 18.43 23.39 -2.31
C LEU A 8 17.76 22.01 -2.00
N CYS A 9 17.87 21.46 -0.79
CA CYS A 9 17.53 20.05 -0.52
C CYS A 9 16.23 19.73 0.25
N THR A 10 15.29 20.65 0.49
CA THR A 10 14.14 20.36 1.38
C THR A 10 12.74 20.32 0.74
N TRP A 11 12.59 20.44 -0.58
CA TRP A 11 11.26 20.39 -1.24
C TRP A 11 10.83 19.00 -1.75
N ASN A 12 11.76 18.05 -1.94
CA ASN A 12 11.45 16.74 -2.53
C ASN A 12 11.06 15.63 -1.53
N SER A 13 11.19 15.84 -0.22
CA SER A 13 11.01 14.79 0.79
C SER A 13 9.55 14.63 1.27
N LEU A 14 8.77 15.70 1.37
CA LEU A 14 7.44 15.65 1.99
C LEU A 14 6.29 15.38 1.00
N GLY A 15 6.42 15.77 -0.26
CA GLY A 15 5.40 15.56 -1.29
C GLY A 15 5.36 14.14 -1.87
N ASN A 16 6.53 13.50 -2.03
CA ASN A 16 6.65 12.17 -2.64
C ASN A 16 6.56 11.01 -1.65
N GLN A 17 6.82 11.23 -0.35
CA GLN A 17 6.62 10.19 0.65
C GLN A 17 5.13 9.87 0.89
N CYS A 18 4.21 10.82 0.65
CA CYS A 18 2.79 10.64 1.00
C CYS A 18 1.98 9.86 -0.06
N SER A 19 2.36 9.92 -1.33
CA SER A 19 1.73 9.22 -2.45
C SER A 19 2.33 7.82 -2.68
N ILE A 20 3.65 7.67 -2.58
CA ILE A 20 4.34 6.37 -2.78
C ILE A 20 4.03 5.41 -1.62
N SER A 21 4.00 5.89 -0.37
CA SER A 21 3.75 5.06 0.83
C SER A 21 2.39 4.35 0.86
N ARG A 22 1.36 4.89 0.19
CA ARG A 22 -0.03 4.40 0.33
C ARG A 22 -0.42 3.33 -0.68
N VAL A 23 0.26 3.24 -1.83
CA VAL A 23 -0.03 2.25 -2.88
C VAL A 23 0.40 0.84 -2.46
N PHE A 24 1.49 0.73 -1.71
CA PHE A 24 2.12 -0.56 -1.43
C PHE A 24 1.45 -1.38 -0.31
N LYS A 25 0.43 -0.84 0.38
CA LYS A 25 -0.22 -1.57 1.47
C LYS A 25 -1.27 -2.60 1.00
N VAL A 26 -1.58 -2.63 -0.30
CA VAL A 26 -2.74 -3.36 -0.85
C VAL A 26 -2.37 -4.70 -1.49
N LEU A 27 -1.11 -4.97 -1.84
CA LEU A 27 -0.79 -6.04 -2.80
C LEU A 27 -0.34 -7.41 -2.23
N PHE A 28 -0.19 -7.58 -0.91
CA PHE A 28 0.08 -8.91 -0.30
C PHE A 28 -1.13 -9.62 0.30
N TYR A 29 -2.35 -9.13 0.03
CA TYR A 29 -3.58 -9.91 0.27
C TYR A 29 -4.15 -10.40 -1.05
N SER A 30 -3.36 -11.11 -1.84
CA SER A 30 -3.90 -11.99 -2.87
C SER A 30 -4.01 -13.40 -2.29
N THR A 31 -5.18 -13.72 -1.75
CA THR A 31 -5.72 -15.07 -1.87
C THR A 31 -6.90 -14.96 -2.81
N GLN A 32 -6.82 -15.75 -3.86
CA GLN A 32 -7.74 -15.93 -4.99
C GLN A 32 -9.14 -15.35 -4.80
N THR A 33 -9.52 -14.56 -5.80
CA THR A 33 -10.90 -14.18 -6.06
C THR A 33 -11.62 -15.40 -6.61
N GLU A 34 -12.38 -16.10 -5.77
CA GLU A 34 -13.59 -16.76 -6.24
C GLU A 34 -14.76 -15.91 -5.76
N THR A 35 -15.36 -15.24 -6.73
CA THR A 35 -16.66 -14.60 -6.64
C THR A 35 -17.72 -15.67 -6.45
N GLU A 36 -18.24 -15.82 -5.23
CA GLU A 36 -19.63 -16.22 -5.05
C GLU A 36 -20.45 -14.98 -4.67
N THR A 37 -21.22 -14.56 -5.65
CA THR A 37 -22.26 -13.54 -5.55
C THR A 37 -23.41 -14.06 -4.68
N GLU A 38 -23.61 -13.46 -3.52
CA GLU A 38 -24.95 -13.38 -2.94
C GLU A 38 -25.49 -11.96 -3.10
N SER A 39 -26.60 -11.90 -3.83
CA SER A 39 -27.37 -10.70 -4.15
C SER A 39 -27.79 -9.94 -2.90
N VAL A 40 -27.32 -8.70 -2.77
CA VAL A 40 -27.85 -7.74 -1.80
C VAL A 40 -29.18 -7.22 -2.34
N THR A 41 -30.29 -7.80 -1.88
CA THR A 41 -31.58 -7.12 -1.90
C THR A 41 -31.58 -6.06 -0.80
N SER A 42 -31.79 -4.81 -1.21
CA SER A 42 -31.98 -3.67 -0.34
C SER A 42 -33.25 -3.85 0.50
N SER A 43 -33.10 -4.07 1.80
CA SER A 43 -34.12 -3.74 2.78
C SER A 43 -33.48 -3.44 4.15
N SER A 44 -33.98 -2.38 4.77
CA SER A 44 -33.57 -1.82 6.05
C SER A 44 -33.81 -2.77 7.22
N SER A 45 -32.74 -3.35 7.77
CA SER A 45 -32.59 -3.69 9.18
C SER A 45 -31.10 -3.90 9.46
N SER A 46 -30.54 -3.27 10.49
CA SER A 46 -29.16 -3.56 10.90
C SER A 46 -29.11 -4.99 11.40
N LYS A 47 -28.76 -5.95 10.53
CA LYS A 47 -28.48 -7.32 10.95
C LYS A 47 -27.42 -7.25 12.04
N ASP A 48 -27.80 -7.58 13.26
CA ASP A 48 -26.92 -7.70 14.41
C ASP A 48 -25.81 -8.71 14.06
N THR A 49 -24.62 -8.19 13.75
CA THR A 49 -23.46 -8.98 13.33
C THR A 49 -22.36 -8.89 14.37
N LEU A 50 -21.61 -9.98 14.55
CA LEU A 50 -20.45 -10.00 15.46
C LEU A 50 -19.46 -8.88 15.11
N TYR A 51 -19.20 -8.67 13.83
CA TYR A 51 -18.34 -7.56 13.38
C TYR A 51 -18.89 -6.18 13.79
N GLY A 52 -20.21 -5.97 13.71
CA GLY A 52 -20.86 -4.74 14.16
C GLY A 52 -20.71 -4.50 15.67
N ARG A 53 -20.91 -5.53 16.50
CA ARG A 53 -20.69 -5.44 17.95
C ARG A 53 -19.22 -5.15 18.28
N LEU A 54 -18.29 -5.75 17.55
CA LEU A 54 -16.85 -5.52 17.73
C LEU A 54 -16.40 -4.13 17.29
N LEU A 55 -17.11 -3.49 16.34
CA LEU A 55 -16.83 -2.13 15.89
C LEU A 55 -17.22 -1.05 16.91
N GLN A 56 -18.14 -1.34 17.83
CA GLN A 56 -18.53 -0.41 18.90
C GLN A 56 -17.37 -0.11 19.87
N PHE A 57 -16.36 -0.98 19.91
CA PHE A 57 -15.15 -0.76 20.69
C PHE A 57 -14.18 0.15 19.90
N GLU A 58 -14.26 1.45 20.10
CA GLU A 58 -13.31 2.39 19.46
C GLU A 58 -11.87 2.14 19.92
N ASN A 59 -11.68 1.63 21.15
CA ASN A 59 -10.37 1.38 21.72
C ASN A 59 -9.84 -0.03 21.35
N PRO A 60 -8.71 -0.14 20.61
CA PRO A 60 -8.11 -1.42 20.20
C PRO A 60 -7.39 -2.18 21.34
N ARG A 61 -7.44 -1.69 22.59
CA ARG A 61 -6.88 -2.35 23.77
C ARG A 61 -7.91 -3.08 24.63
N VAL A 62 -9.21 -2.89 24.35
CA VAL A 62 -10.26 -3.55 25.14
C VAL A 62 -10.47 -4.96 24.60
N SER A 63 -10.30 -5.96 25.45
CA SER A 63 -10.42 -7.35 25.03
C SER A 63 -11.81 -7.65 24.50
N ILE A 64 -11.87 -8.33 23.35
CA ILE A 64 -13.12 -8.70 22.68
C ILE A 64 -13.57 -10.14 22.98
N VAL A 65 -12.77 -10.89 23.74
CA VAL A 65 -13.10 -12.27 24.17
C VAL A 65 -14.47 -12.38 24.85
N PRO A 66 -14.87 -11.49 25.78
CA PRO A 66 -16.19 -11.57 26.40
C PRO A 66 -17.35 -11.47 25.40
N VAL A 67 -17.16 -10.68 24.34
CA VAL A 67 -18.17 -10.52 23.27
C VAL A 67 -18.26 -11.78 22.42
N LEU A 68 -17.13 -12.46 22.18
CA LEU A 68 -17.11 -13.76 21.50
C LEU A 68 -17.83 -14.82 22.33
N ASP A 69 -17.58 -14.86 23.64
CA ASP A 69 -18.25 -15.81 24.55
C ASP A 69 -19.76 -15.54 24.61
N GLN A 70 -20.18 -14.27 24.72
CA GLN A 70 -21.59 -13.88 24.68
C GLN A 70 -22.26 -14.29 23.37
N TRP A 71 -21.60 -14.07 22.23
CA TRP A 71 -22.13 -14.43 20.92
C TRP A 71 -22.42 -15.93 20.80
N VAL A 72 -21.53 -16.78 21.33
CA VAL A 72 -21.76 -18.23 21.39
C VAL A 72 -22.82 -18.59 22.43
N GLY A 73 -22.84 -17.92 23.58
CA GLY A 73 -23.87 -18.10 24.62
C GLY A 73 -25.28 -17.80 24.13
N GLU A 74 -25.43 -16.89 23.16
CA GLU A 74 -26.69 -16.62 22.45
C GLU A 74 -27.08 -17.71 21.43
N GLY A 75 -26.32 -18.81 21.34
CA GLY A 75 -26.57 -19.91 20.40
C GLY A 75 -26.23 -19.59 18.94
N ARG A 76 -25.53 -18.48 18.68
CA ARG A 76 -25.23 -18.04 17.31
C ARG A 76 -24.04 -18.81 16.72
N PRO A 77 -24.01 -19.01 15.39
CA PRO A 77 -22.95 -19.78 14.76
C PRO A 77 -21.59 -19.07 14.86
N ALA A 78 -20.59 -19.81 15.34
CA ALA A 78 -19.18 -19.45 15.37
C ALA A 78 -18.35 -20.58 14.73
N LYS A 79 -18.61 -20.83 13.43
CA LYS A 79 -17.84 -21.77 12.61
C LYS A 79 -16.48 -21.16 12.25
N GLN A 80 -15.48 -22.01 11.99
CA GLN A 80 -14.12 -21.59 11.62
C GLN A 80 -14.10 -20.60 10.45
N SER A 81 -14.81 -20.89 9.35
CA SER A 81 -14.90 -20.02 8.17
C SER A 81 -15.43 -18.60 8.49
N TYR A 82 -16.38 -18.49 9.43
CA TYR A 82 -16.91 -17.19 9.86
C TYR A 82 -15.85 -16.39 10.63
N LEU A 83 -15.09 -17.05 11.50
CA LEU A 83 -14.02 -16.43 12.30
C LEU A 83 -12.83 -16.04 11.43
N GLU A 84 -12.48 -16.83 10.42
CA GLU A 84 -11.47 -16.46 9.42
C GLU A 84 -11.83 -15.17 8.67
N VAL A 85 -13.10 -15.05 8.23
CA VAL A 85 -13.61 -13.83 7.59
C VAL A 85 -13.53 -12.64 8.55
N LEU A 86 -13.86 -12.85 9.84
CA LEU A 86 -13.75 -11.83 10.87
C LEU A 86 -12.31 -11.37 11.07
N ILE A 87 -11.36 -12.30 11.23
CA ILE A 87 -9.92 -12.01 11.34
C ILE A 87 -9.46 -11.22 10.10
N ARG A 88 -9.87 -11.64 8.90
CA ARG A 88 -9.52 -10.95 7.65
C ARG A 88 -10.04 -9.51 7.62
N ARG A 89 -11.25 -9.25 8.12
CA ARG A 89 -11.81 -7.89 8.25
C ARG A 89 -11.08 -7.06 9.31
N LEU A 90 -10.79 -7.63 10.48
CA LEU A 90 -10.06 -6.96 11.55
C LEU A 90 -8.64 -6.58 11.11
N ARG A 91 -7.93 -7.47 10.41
CA ARG A 91 -6.61 -7.18 9.81
C ARG A 91 -6.68 -6.04 8.80
N LYS A 92 -7.70 -6.00 7.94
CA LYS A 92 -7.91 -4.87 7.00
C LYS A 92 -8.12 -3.53 7.73
N SER A 93 -8.82 -3.56 8.87
CA SER A 93 -8.99 -2.38 9.74
C SER A 93 -7.79 -2.06 10.64
N LYS A 94 -6.68 -2.83 10.53
CA LYS A 94 -5.47 -2.73 11.38
C LYS A 94 -5.73 -2.95 12.87
N ARG A 95 -6.81 -3.63 13.24
CA ARG A 95 -7.11 -4.02 14.63
C ARG A 95 -6.45 -5.37 14.93
N PHE A 96 -5.12 -5.39 14.96
CA PHE A 96 -4.33 -6.62 15.06
C PHE A 96 -4.49 -7.33 16.41
N ASN A 97 -4.60 -6.60 17.52
CA ASN A 97 -4.89 -7.16 18.84
C ASN A 97 -6.18 -7.99 18.84
N HIS A 98 -7.28 -7.41 18.38
CA HIS A 98 -8.56 -8.12 18.30
C HIS A 98 -8.52 -9.30 17.33
N ALA A 99 -7.81 -9.17 16.21
CA ALA A 99 -7.62 -10.30 15.29
C ALA A 99 -6.84 -11.44 15.95
N LEU A 100 -5.82 -11.12 16.77
CA LEU A 100 -5.06 -12.10 17.53
C LEU A 100 -5.94 -12.78 18.58
N GLU A 101 -6.71 -12.03 19.35
CA GLU A 101 -7.63 -12.58 20.36
C GLU A 101 -8.65 -13.54 19.74
N VAL A 102 -9.23 -13.20 18.57
CA VAL A 102 -10.12 -14.12 17.84
C VAL A 102 -9.38 -15.38 17.43
N SER A 103 -8.16 -15.25 16.91
CA SER A 103 -7.34 -16.41 16.54
C SER A 103 -7.08 -17.29 17.75
N GLU A 104 -6.58 -16.76 18.85
CA GLU A 104 -6.30 -17.51 20.08
C GLU A 104 -7.54 -18.16 20.68
N TRP A 105 -8.68 -17.46 20.64
CA TRP A 105 -9.96 -17.98 21.10
C TRP A 105 -10.42 -19.22 20.31
N MET A 106 -10.10 -19.31 19.00
CA MET A 106 -10.40 -20.49 18.17
C MET A 106 -9.71 -21.75 18.70
N SER A 107 -8.47 -21.67 19.19
CA SER A 107 -7.76 -22.83 19.73
C SER A 107 -8.02 -23.05 21.22
N ASN A 108 -7.98 -21.98 22.02
CA ASN A 108 -7.92 -22.09 23.48
C ASN A 108 -9.29 -22.38 24.10
N LYS A 109 -10.38 -21.92 23.48
CA LYS A 109 -11.74 -22.11 24.01
C LYS A 109 -12.61 -23.04 23.17
N ARG A 110 -12.43 -23.02 21.86
CA ARG A 110 -13.25 -23.82 20.93
C ARG A 110 -12.58 -25.12 20.51
N TYR A 111 -11.30 -25.32 20.85
CA TYR A 111 -10.51 -26.50 20.51
C TYR A 111 -10.62 -26.84 19.02
N LEU A 112 -10.64 -25.82 18.16
CA LEU A 112 -10.68 -26.01 16.71
C LEU A 112 -9.28 -26.40 16.22
N ASP A 113 -9.23 -27.43 15.38
CA ASP A 113 -8.01 -27.83 14.69
C ASP A 113 -7.60 -26.75 13.68
N LEU A 114 -6.48 -26.09 13.97
CA LEU A 114 -5.98 -25.03 13.11
C LEU A 114 -5.34 -25.62 11.86
N LEU A 115 -5.70 -25.07 10.70
CA LEU A 115 -5.01 -25.38 9.46
C LEU A 115 -3.66 -24.65 9.41
N PRO A 116 -2.68 -25.10 8.60
CA PRO A 116 -1.41 -24.38 8.41
C PRO A 116 -1.59 -22.90 8.06
N GLY A 117 -2.67 -22.55 7.34
CA GLY A 117 -3.03 -21.17 7.02
C GLY A 117 -3.44 -20.35 8.25
N ASP A 118 -4.19 -20.95 9.18
CA ASP A 118 -4.60 -20.29 10.43
C ASP A 118 -3.39 -20.04 11.34
N VAL A 119 -2.50 -21.03 11.41
CA VAL A 119 -1.23 -20.94 12.15
C VAL A 119 -0.33 -19.84 11.56
N ALA A 120 -0.23 -19.76 10.23
CA ALA A 120 0.51 -18.71 9.53
C ALA A 120 -0.07 -17.32 9.79
N ILE A 121 -1.40 -17.17 9.81
CA ILE A 121 -2.07 -15.91 10.16
C ILE A 121 -1.79 -15.55 11.63
N ARG A 122 -1.85 -16.52 12.55
CA ARG A 122 -1.54 -16.27 13.96
C ARG A 122 -0.10 -15.82 14.15
N LEU A 123 0.85 -16.42 13.44
CA LEU A 123 2.26 -16.00 13.46
C LEU A 123 2.42 -14.53 13.03
N ASP A 124 1.81 -14.12 11.91
CA ASP A 124 1.79 -12.71 11.45
C ASP A 124 1.17 -11.76 12.48
N LEU A 125 0.11 -12.20 13.16
CA LEU A 125 -0.57 -11.42 14.19
C LEU A 125 0.29 -11.27 15.46
N ILE A 126 0.92 -12.35 15.94
CA ILE A 126 1.83 -12.31 17.08
C ILE A 126 3.00 -11.36 16.78
N SER A 127 3.59 -11.45 15.59
CA SER A 127 4.67 -10.54 15.17
C SER A 127 4.25 -9.07 15.27
N LYS A 128 3.05 -8.72 14.77
CA LYS A 128 2.54 -7.34 14.77
C LYS A 128 2.12 -6.79 16.13
N VAL A 129 1.73 -7.67 17.05
CA VAL A 129 1.19 -7.27 18.36
C VAL A 129 2.26 -7.31 19.44
N HIS A 130 3.06 -8.38 19.46
CA HIS A 130 4.04 -8.66 20.50
C HIS A 130 5.49 -8.48 20.04
N GLY A 131 5.74 -8.48 18.74
CA GLY A 131 7.08 -8.36 18.16
C GLY A 131 7.62 -9.68 17.64
N LEU A 132 8.77 -9.58 16.97
CA LEU A 132 9.37 -10.67 16.23
C LEU A 132 9.83 -11.84 17.11
N GLU A 133 10.34 -11.56 18.30
CA GLU A 133 10.84 -12.58 19.23
C GLU A 133 9.73 -13.55 19.67
N GLN A 134 8.54 -13.02 19.96
CA GLN A 134 7.39 -13.85 20.34
C GLN A 134 6.88 -14.67 19.16
N ALA A 135 6.97 -14.12 17.93
CA ALA A 135 6.65 -14.86 16.72
C ALA A 135 7.63 -16.03 16.50
N GLU A 136 8.94 -15.83 16.70
CA GLU A 136 9.95 -16.89 16.62
C GLU A 136 9.72 -17.99 17.67
N LYS A 137 9.39 -17.60 18.90
CA LYS A 137 9.04 -18.54 19.97
C LYS A 137 7.79 -19.35 19.61
N TYR A 138 6.76 -18.69 19.08
CA TYR A 138 5.55 -19.37 18.59
C TYR A 138 5.91 -20.35 17.46
N PHE A 139 6.68 -19.90 16.46
CA PHE A 139 7.12 -20.74 15.34
C PHE A 139 7.86 -22.00 15.81
N SER A 140 8.73 -21.86 16.81
CA SER A 140 9.50 -22.96 17.39
C SER A 140 8.64 -23.99 18.10
N ASN A 141 7.45 -23.61 18.56
CA ASN A 141 6.48 -24.48 19.24
C ASN A 141 5.43 -25.09 18.28
N ILE A 142 5.35 -24.64 17.02
CA ILE A 142 4.41 -25.23 16.04
C ILE A 142 4.84 -26.68 15.74
N PRO A 143 3.95 -27.68 15.74
CA PRO A 143 4.28 -29.03 15.30
C PRO A 143 4.88 -29.05 13.88
N ILE A 144 5.93 -29.85 13.65
CA ILE A 144 6.62 -29.93 12.35
C ILE A 144 5.65 -30.21 11.19
N THR A 145 4.62 -31.03 11.44
CA THR A 145 3.58 -31.38 10.47
C THR A 145 2.77 -30.16 9.96
N LEU A 146 2.69 -29.09 10.76
CA LEU A 146 1.99 -27.85 10.39
C LEU A 146 2.93 -26.78 9.83
N ARG A 147 4.26 -26.96 9.91
CA ARG A 147 5.27 -26.01 9.37
C ARG A 147 5.43 -26.17 7.86
N GLY A 148 4.36 -25.98 7.11
CA GLY A 148 4.39 -25.98 5.65
C GLY A 148 4.81 -24.64 5.03
N LEU A 149 4.74 -24.57 3.70
CA LEU A 149 5.00 -23.37 2.89
C LEU A 149 4.36 -22.09 3.47
N GLN A 150 3.11 -22.18 3.93
CA GLN A 150 2.37 -21.02 4.47
C GLN A 150 3.01 -20.44 5.73
N VAL A 151 3.45 -21.30 6.66
CA VAL A 151 4.02 -20.87 7.95
C VAL A 151 5.43 -20.32 7.75
N TYR A 152 6.25 -20.97 6.91
CA TYR A 152 7.57 -20.46 6.54
C TYR A 152 7.46 -19.13 5.78
N GLY A 153 6.53 -19.02 4.83
CA GLY A 153 6.28 -17.77 4.10
C GLY A 153 5.79 -16.64 5.01
N ALA A 154 4.99 -16.95 6.04
CA ALA A 154 4.58 -15.97 7.05
C ALA A 154 5.77 -15.49 7.90
N LEU A 155 6.67 -16.40 8.30
CA LEU A 155 7.88 -16.04 9.04
C LEU A 155 8.83 -15.17 8.19
N LEU A 156 9.05 -15.55 6.93
CA LEU A 156 9.82 -14.76 5.97
C LEU A 156 9.26 -13.34 5.83
N ASN A 157 7.94 -13.21 5.69
CA ASN A 157 7.27 -11.92 5.63
C ASN A 157 7.39 -11.11 6.93
N CYS A 158 7.41 -11.76 8.10
CA CYS A 158 7.68 -11.08 9.37
C CYS A 158 9.11 -10.52 9.41
N TYR A 159 10.12 -11.30 9.02
CA TYR A 159 11.51 -10.82 8.95
C TYR A 159 11.67 -9.67 7.95
N ALA A 160 11.02 -9.76 6.78
CA ALA A 160 11.06 -8.70 5.79
C ALA A 160 10.43 -7.39 6.28
N GLN A 161 9.29 -7.46 6.98
CA GLN A 161 8.62 -6.27 7.54
C GLN A 161 9.46 -5.58 8.61
N GLU A 162 10.15 -6.35 9.45
CA GLU A 162 11.06 -5.86 10.49
C GLU A 162 12.48 -5.58 9.96
N LYS A 163 12.69 -5.66 8.63
CA LYS A 163 13.98 -5.47 7.95
C LYS A 163 15.13 -6.29 8.54
N SER A 164 14.83 -7.47 9.07
CA SER A 164 15.81 -8.43 9.61
C SER A 164 16.41 -9.27 8.48
N LEU A 165 17.36 -8.68 7.74
CA LEU A 165 17.88 -9.22 6.48
C LEU A 165 18.48 -10.62 6.63
N GLU A 166 19.38 -10.81 7.58
CA GLU A 166 20.12 -12.06 7.77
C GLU A 166 19.16 -13.22 8.12
N LYS A 167 18.14 -12.92 8.93
CA LYS A 167 17.09 -13.89 9.29
C LYS A 167 16.19 -14.21 8.09
N ALA A 168 15.87 -13.22 7.27
CA ALA A 168 15.10 -13.40 6.05
C ALA A 168 15.85 -14.27 5.03
N GLU A 169 17.14 -14.04 4.83
CA GLU A 169 18.00 -14.85 3.96
C GLU A 169 18.11 -16.29 4.47
N ALA A 170 18.33 -16.47 5.77
CA ALA A 170 18.42 -17.80 6.38
C ALA A 170 17.11 -18.60 6.24
N ILE A 171 15.95 -17.96 6.43
CA ILE A 171 14.68 -18.66 6.26
C ILE A 171 14.35 -18.91 4.79
N MET A 172 14.73 -18.01 3.87
CA MET A 172 14.60 -18.21 2.43
C MET A 172 15.42 -19.43 1.97
N GLN A 173 16.68 -19.54 2.40
CA GLN A 173 17.52 -20.70 2.11
C GLN A 173 16.89 -21.98 2.65
N LYS A 174 16.40 -21.97 3.89
CA LYS A 174 15.72 -23.12 4.47
C LYS A 174 14.46 -23.51 3.69
N MET A 175 13.72 -22.55 3.14
CA MET A 175 12.59 -22.82 2.25
C MET A 175 13.05 -23.44 0.92
N THR A 176 14.21 -23.03 0.39
CA THR A 176 14.83 -23.66 -0.79
C THR A 176 15.17 -25.12 -0.51
N ASP A 177 15.85 -25.39 0.60
CA ASP A 177 16.28 -26.75 0.99
C ASP A 177 15.08 -27.70 1.19
N LEU A 178 13.94 -27.16 1.63
CA LEU A 178 12.67 -27.90 1.79
C LEU A 178 11.85 -28.00 0.50
N GLY A 179 12.31 -27.41 -0.61
CA GLY A 179 11.63 -27.40 -1.89
C GLY A 179 10.36 -26.55 -1.92
N PHE A 180 10.23 -25.59 -1.01
CA PHE A 180 9.07 -24.69 -0.89
C PHE A 180 9.12 -23.49 -1.85
N ASN A 181 10.27 -23.17 -2.42
CA ASN A 181 10.47 -22.02 -3.31
C ASN A 181 10.07 -22.27 -4.78
N ARG A 182 8.95 -22.97 -5.03
CA ARG A 182 8.44 -23.24 -6.40
C ARG A 182 7.50 -22.17 -6.95
N THR A 183 7.33 -21.07 -6.22
CA THR A 183 6.36 -20.01 -6.56
C THR A 183 7.02 -18.65 -6.45
N SER A 184 6.47 -17.64 -7.13
CA SER A 184 7.02 -16.28 -7.08
C SER A 184 6.82 -15.56 -5.73
N LEU A 185 6.05 -16.13 -4.79
CA LEU A 185 5.71 -15.45 -3.53
C LEU A 185 6.91 -15.22 -2.60
N PRO A 186 7.74 -16.22 -2.23
CA PRO A 186 8.91 -16.01 -1.38
C PRO A 186 9.93 -15.04 -2.01
N TYR A 187 10.17 -15.19 -3.32
CA TYR A 187 11.01 -14.29 -4.10
C TYR A 187 10.51 -12.84 -4.05
N ASN A 188 9.21 -12.62 -4.24
CA ASN A 188 8.63 -11.28 -4.18
C ASN A 188 8.80 -10.61 -2.81
N VAL A 189 8.78 -11.37 -1.71
CA VAL A 189 9.06 -10.85 -0.36
C VAL A 189 10.52 -10.42 -0.26
N MET A 190 11.46 -11.26 -0.73
CA MET A 190 12.89 -10.95 -0.70
C MET A 190 13.28 -9.80 -1.63
N LEU A 191 12.74 -9.75 -2.84
CA LEU A 191 12.93 -8.63 -3.77
C LEU A 191 12.47 -7.31 -3.14
N LYS A 192 11.32 -7.32 -2.47
CA LYS A 192 10.82 -6.13 -1.77
C LYS A 192 11.74 -5.72 -0.62
N LEU A 193 12.21 -6.67 0.18
CA LEU A 193 13.17 -6.42 1.26
C LEU A 193 14.48 -5.82 0.73
N TYR A 194 15.07 -6.42 -0.31
CA TYR A 194 16.28 -5.91 -0.93
C TYR A 194 16.09 -4.50 -1.52
N ALA A 195 14.96 -4.24 -2.19
CA ALA A 195 14.62 -2.92 -2.69
C ALA A 195 14.50 -1.88 -1.55
N ASP A 196 13.80 -2.22 -0.46
CA ASP A 196 13.60 -1.34 0.69
C ASP A 196 14.89 -1.08 1.51
N MET A 197 15.88 -1.96 1.36
CA MET A 197 17.22 -1.84 1.97
C MET A 197 18.29 -1.32 1.00
N GLY A 198 17.94 -1.01 -0.26
CA GLY A 198 18.88 -0.53 -1.28
C GLY A 198 19.94 -1.56 -1.68
N LYS A 199 19.67 -2.87 -1.52
CA LYS A 199 20.58 -3.97 -1.88
C LYS A 199 20.39 -4.36 -3.35
N HIS A 200 20.71 -3.44 -4.25
CA HIS A 200 20.45 -3.58 -5.70
C HIS A 200 21.12 -4.82 -6.32
N GLU A 201 22.38 -5.10 -5.97
CA GLU A 201 23.10 -6.28 -6.47
C GLU A 201 22.38 -7.59 -6.11
N LYS A 202 21.94 -7.74 -4.85
CA LYS A 202 21.20 -8.92 -4.40
C LYS A 202 19.83 -9.04 -5.08
N LEU A 203 19.20 -7.92 -5.40
CA LEU A 203 17.93 -7.90 -6.13
C LEU A 203 18.12 -8.43 -7.56
N ASP A 204 19.15 -7.99 -8.27
CA ASP A 204 19.44 -8.47 -9.62
C ASP A 204 19.84 -9.96 -9.63
N SER A 205 20.67 -10.41 -8.68
CA SER A 205 20.99 -11.84 -8.53
C SER A 205 19.75 -12.69 -8.28
N LEU A 206 18.84 -12.23 -7.42
CA LEU A 206 17.60 -12.96 -7.12
C LEU A 206 16.65 -13.01 -8.32
N MET A 207 16.62 -11.95 -9.14
CA MET A 207 15.87 -11.96 -10.41
C MET A 207 16.46 -12.94 -11.42
N GLN A 208 17.78 -13.02 -11.50
CA GLN A 208 18.45 -13.98 -12.37
C GLN A 208 18.18 -15.43 -11.92
N GLU A 209 18.24 -15.70 -10.62
CA GLU A 209 17.89 -17.00 -10.04
C GLU A 209 16.45 -17.40 -10.42
N MET A 210 15.48 -16.48 -10.31
CA MET A 210 14.10 -16.75 -10.75
C MET A 210 14.02 -17.12 -12.24
N GLU A 211 14.80 -16.45 -13.10
CA GLU A 211 14.83 -16.75 -14.54
C GLU A 211 15.46 -18.12 -14.82
N GLU A 212 16.57 -18.45 -14.14
CA GLU A 212 17.27 -19.74 -14.26
C GLU A 212 16.43 -20.92 -13.75
N GLU A 213 15.65 -20.71 -12.69
CA GLU A 213 14.73 -21.71 -12.14
C GLU A 213 13.39 -21.79 -12.91
N GLY A 214 13.19 -20.96 -13.94
CA GLY A 214 11.96 -20.93 -14.72
C GLY A 214 10.75 -20.38 -13.95
N ILE A 215 10.98 -19.64 -12.85
CA ILE A 215 9.94 -19.02 -12.05
C ILE A 215 9.51 -17.72 -12.72
N THR A 216 8.35 -17.75 -13.38
CA THR A 216 7.81 -16.57 -14.04
C THR A 216 7.44 -15.49 -13.03
N GLY A 217 8.11 -14.35 -13.13
CA GLY A 217 7.74 -13.13 -12.40
C GLY A 217 6.32 -12.68 -12.78
N ASN A 218 5.61 -12.10 -11.82
CA ASN A 218 4.31 -11.47 -12.09
C ASN A 218 4.46 -9.94 -12.14
N ASN A 219 3.36 -9.22 -12.38
CA ASN A 219 3.39 -7.75 -12.42
C ASN A 219 3.97 -7.13 -11.14
N PHE A 220 3.81 -7.78 -9.98
CA PHE A 220 4.42 -7.32 -8.73
C PHE A 220 5.95 -7.45 -8.75
N THR A 221 6.48 -8.58 -9.22
CA THR A 221 7.92 -8.83 -9.39
C THR A 221 8.55 -7.72 -10.23
N PHE A 222 7.97 -7.48 -11.41
CA PHE A 222 8.50 -6.50 -12.36
C PHE A 222 8.34 -5.06 -11.87
N ASN A 223 7.20 -4.70 -11.27
CA ASN A 223 7.02 -3.38 -10.67
C ASN A 223 8.02 -3.12 -9.54
N THR A 224 8.30 -4.13 -8.70
CA THR A 224 9.31 -4.01 -7.62
C THR A 224 10.70 -3.76 -8.18
N ARG A 225 11.05 -4.43 -9.29
CA ARG A 225 12.33 -4.21 -9.97
C ARG A 225 12.40 -2.83 -10.64
N LEU A 226 11.33 -2.39 -11.30
CA LEU A 226 11.23 -1.02 -11.85
C LEU A 226 11.40 0.03 -10.76
N ASP A 227 10.76 -0.15 -9.59
CA ASP A 227 10.90 0.75 -8.44
C ASP A 227 12.34 0.78 -7.94
N ALA A 228 13.02 -0.37 -7.87
CA ALA A 228 14.40 -0.45 -7.45
C ALA A 228 15.34 0.31 -8.41
N TYR A 229 15.17 0.15 -9.72
CA TYR A 229 15.92 0.93 -10.71
C TYR A 229 15.62 2.43 -10.61
N ALA A 230 14.35 2.80 -10.40
CA ALA A 230 13.96 4.18 -10.20
C ALA A 230 14.55 4.82 -8.94
N ILE A 231 14.76 4.03 -7.87
CA ILE A 231 15.44 4.45 -6.65
C ILE A 231 16.94 4.63 -6.89
N ALA A 232 17.58 3.66 -7.55
CA ALA A 232 18.99 3.68 -7.92
C ALA A 232 19.34 4.74 -8.99
N SER A 233 18.32 5.33 -9.63
CA SER A 233 18.48 6.18 -10.83
C SER A 233 19.15 5.46 -11.99
N ASP A 234 18.98 4.14 -12.07
CA ASP A 234 19.44 3.30 -13.18
C ASP A 234 18.41 3.32 -14.32
N ILE A 235 18.57 4.31 -15.19
CA ILE A 235 17.65 4.52 -16.32
C ILE A 235 17.81 3.41 -17.36
N GLU A 236 19.02 2.90 -17.57
CA GLU A 236 19.30 1.89 -18.59
C GLU A 236 18.68 0.54 -18.20
N GLY A 237 18.86 0.11 -16.94
CA GLY A 237 18.23 -1.10 -16.40
C GLY A 237 16.71 -1.01 -16.45
N MET A 238 16.14 0.15 -16.09
CA MET A 238 14.71 0.41 -16.19
C MET A 238 14.19 0.33 -17.64
N GLU A 239 14.88 0.94 -18.61
CA GLU A 239 14.48 0.94 -20.02
C GLU A 239 14.49 -0.47 -20.61
N LYS A 240 15.55 -1.24 -20.36
CA LYS A 240 15.65 -2.65 -20.79
C LYS A 240 14.52 -3.49 -20.20
N LEU A 241 14.24 -3.32 -18.91
CA LEU A 241 13.17 -4.06 -18.25
C LEU A 241 11.79 -3.69 -18.82
N LEU A 242 11.53 -2.39 -19.02
CA LEU A 242 10.27 -1.93 -19.57
C LEU A 242 10.05 -2.46 -20.99
N MET A 243 11.10 -2.52 -21.82
CA MET A 243 11.03 -3.16 -23.15
C MET A 243 10.68 -4.65 -23.06
N LYS A 244 11.34 -5.40 -22.17
CA LYS A 244 11.02 -6.83 -21.92
C LYS A 244 9.57 -7.00 -21.46
N MET A 245 9.10 -6.14 -20.56
CA MET A 245 7.72 -6.15 -20.10
C MET A 245 6.73 -5.84 -21.23
N GLU A 246 7.01 -4.86 -22.09
CA GLU A 246 6.14 -4.52 -23.23
C GLU A 246 6.06 -5.63 -24.29
N ALA A 247 7.10 -6.45 -24.42
CA ALA A 247 7.14 -7.58 -25.35
C ALA A 247 6.45 -8.84 -24.81
N ASP A 248 6.73 -9.19 -23.55
CA ASP A 248 6.44 -10.52 -23.01
C ASP A 248 5.31 -10.53 -21.96
N VAL A 249 4.91 -9.38 -21.42
CA VAL A 249 4.03 -9.28 -20.25
C VAL A 249 2.92 -8.23 -20.46
N THR A 250 1.74 -8.44 -19.87
CA THR A 250 0.72 -7.39 -19.83
C THR A 250 1.12 -6.30 -18.83
N VAL A 251 1.68 -5.21 -19.35
CA VAL A 251 2.09 -4.04 -18.57
C VAL A 251 0.88 -3.33 -17.97
N ASP A 252 0.92 -3.09 -16.66
CA ASP A 252 -0.11 -2.31 -15.98
C ASP A 252 0.17 -0.79 -16.07
N TRP A 253 -0.84 0.02 -15.76
CA TRP A 253 -0.68 1.49 -15.76
C TRP A 253 0.37 1.98 -14.76
N ASN A 254 0.64 1.20 -13.69
CA ASN A 254 1.54 1.58 -12.61
C ASN A 254 3.02 1.47 -13.04
N ALA A 255 3.39 0.46 -13.82
CA ALA A 255 4.73 0.34 -14.41
C ALA A 255 5.14 1.62 -15.15
N TYR A 256 4.23 2.19 -15.95
CA TYR A 256 4.47 3.45 -16.65
C TYR A 256 4.52 4.67 -15.71
N VAL A 257 3.81 4.67 -14.59
CA VAL A 257 3.94 5.70 -13.55
C VAL A 257 5.32 5.67 -12.91
N VAL A 258 5.83 4.47 -12.61
CA VAL A 258 7.17 4.28 -12.04
C VAL A 258 8.23 4.77 -13.02
N ALA A 259 8.11 4.37 -14.30
CA ALA A 259 9.01 4.85 -15.35
C ALA A 259 8.96 6.37 -15.53
N ALA A 260 7.77 6.97 -15.55
CA ALA A 260 7.62 8.43 -15.62
C ALA A 260 8.31 9.12 -14.43
N ASN A 261 8.10 8.65 -13.21
CA ASN A 261 8.74 9.19 -12.01
C ASN A 261 10.27 9.07 -12.07
N CYS A 262 10.80 7.96 -12.56
CA CYS A 262 12.24 7.78 -12.74
C CYS A 262 12.81 8.82 -13.70
N TYR A 263 12.20 8.99 -14.88
CA TYR A 263 12.61 10.01 -15.84
C TYR A 263 12.52 11.43 -15.27
N LEU A 264 11.47 11.75 -14.50
CA LEU A 264 11.33 13.06 -13.86
C LEU A 264 12.43 13.32 -12.82
N ARG A 265 12.81 12.30 -12.03
CA ARG A 265 13.93 12.42 -11.07
C ARG A 265 15.27 12.64 -11.77
N ALA A 266 15.43 12.07 -12.96
CA ALA A 266 16.59 12.29 -13.82
C ALA A 266 16.54 13.60 -14.64
N GLY A 267 15.48 14.40 -14.51
CA GLY A 267 15.27 15.62 -15.30
C GLY A 267 14.88 15.38 -16.76
N MET A 268 14.61 14.14 -17.16
CA MET A 268 14.25 13.75 -18.53
C MET A 268 12.74 13.90 -18.80
N VAL A 269 12.23 15.13 -18.71
CA VAL A 269 10.79 15.43 -18.83
C VAL A 269 10.19 14.93 -20.15
N GLU A 270 10.96 15.04 -21.25
CA GLU A 270 10.53 14.59 -22.59
C GLU A 270 10.25 13.09 -22.66
N LYS A 271 11.02 12.27 -21.93
CA LYS A 271 10.78 10.82 -21.84
C LYS A 271 9.67 10.47 -20.86
N ALA A 272 9.42 11.31 -19.85
CA ALA A 272 8.34 11.10 -18.89
C ALA A 272 6.95 11.28 -19.53
N LEU A 273 6.76 12.24 -20.45
CA LEU A 273 5.44 12.57 -21.02
C LEU A 273 4.79 11.38 -21.74
N PRO A 274 5.48 10.66 -22.65
CA PRO A 274 4.93 9.47 -23.27
C PRO A 274 4.53 8.40 -22.26
N MET A 275 5.29 8.23 -21.17
CA MET A 275 4.97 7.24 -20.13
C MET A 275 3.68 7.60 -19.38
N VAL A 276 3.51 8.87 -18.99
CA VAL A 276 2.26 9.34 -18.36
C VAL A 276 1.06 9.11 -19.29
N LYS A 277 1.21 9.42 -20.58
CA LYS A 277 0.13 9.19 -21.57
C LYS A 277 -0.17 7.70 -21.79
N LYS A 278 0.85 6.83 -21.84
CA LYS A 278 0.67 5.36 -21.90
C LYS A 278 -0.08 4.88 -20.66
N SER A 279 0.33 5.34 -19.48
CA SER A 279 -0.33 5.02 -18.20
C SER A 279 -1.81 5.39 -18.23
N GLU A 280 -2.15 6.64 -18.60
CA GLU A 280 -3.53 7.14 -18.65
C GLU A 280 -4.44 6.26 -19.52
N ARG A 281 -3.96 5.80 -20.69
CA ARG A 281 -4.73 4.94 -21.62
C ARG A 281 -5.10 3.58 -21.02
N LEU A 282 -4.31 3.08 -20.07
CA LEU A 282 -4.51 1.78 -19.43
C LEU A 282 -5.39 1.87 -18.17
N VAL A 283 -5.73 3.08 -17.70
CA VAL A 283 -6.56 3.27 -16.51
C VAL A 283 -8.00 2.81 -16.76
N ARG A 284 -8.45 1.78 -16.02
CA ARG A 284 -9.80 1.23 -16.15
C ARG A 284 -10.50 1.01 -14.80
N GLY A 285 -11.84 0.96 -14.84
CA GLY A 285 -12.68 0.54 -13.73
C GLY A 285 -12.52 1.37 -12.44
N LYS A 286 -12.55 0.68 -11.30
CA LYS A 286 -12.54 1.28 -9.95
C LYS A 286 -11.25 2.04 -9.62
N MET A 287 -10.16 1.75 -10.32
CA MET A 287 -8.85 2.38 -10.10
C MET A 287 -8.75 3.79 -10.67
N ARG A 288 -9.72 4.23 -11.50
CA ARG A 288 -9.65 5.52 -12.21
C ARG A 288 -9.49 6.72 -11.30
N ARG A 289 -10.16 6.71 -10.14
CA ARG A 289 -10.04 7.78 -9.14
C ARG A 289 -8.61 7.91 -8.62
N PHE A 290 -8.05 6.78 -8.17
CA PHE A 290 -6.69 6.72 -7.66
C PHE A 290 -5.65 7.07 -8.73
N ALA A 291 -5.83 6.58 -9.96
CA ALA A 291 -4.92 6.89 -11.05
C ALA A 291 -4.94 8.39 -11.40
N TYR A 292 -6.11 9.05 -11.42
CA TYR A 292 -6.18 10.49 -11.65
C TYR A 292 -5.50 11.31 -10.57
N GLU A 293 -5.59 10.89 -9.29
CA GLU A 293 -4.82 11.51 -8.20
C GLU A 293 -3.31 11.47 -8.47
N VAL A 294 -2.81 10.37 -9.04
CA VAL A 294 -1.40 10.22 -9.42
C VAL A 294 -1.06 11.05 -10.67
N LEU A 295 -1.87 10.96 -11.73
CA LEU A 295 -1.64 11.69 -12.98
C LEU A 295 -1.59 13.21 -12.77
N LEU A 296 -2.43 13.78 -11.90
CA LEU A 296 -2.37 15.20 -11.52
C LEU A 296 -0.96 15.58 -11.04
N THR A 297 -0.42 14.81 -10.10
CA THR A 297 0.91 15.09 -9.52
C THR A 297 2.05 14.90 -10.52
N LEU A 298 1.90 13.96 -11.48
CA LEU A 298 2.88 13.74 -12.54
C LEU A 298 2.89 14.89 -13.54
N TYR A 299 1.73 15.28 -14.08
CA TYR A 299 1.63 16.41 -15.00
C TYR A 299 2.08 17.73 -14.37
N ALA A 300 1.78 17.94 -13.08
CA ALA A 300 2.31 19.09 -12.33
C ALA A 300 3.82 19.07 -12.18
N SER A 301 4.41 17.89 -11.95
CA SER A 301 5.86 17.71 -11.89
C SER A 301 6.56 17.97 -13.22
N MET A 302 5.82 17.93 -14.32
CA MET A 302 6.27 18.23 -15.67
C MET A 302 6.06 19.67 -16.08
N GLY A 303 5.47 20.51 -15.23
CA GLY A 303 5.12 21.89 -15.58
C GLY A 303 3.88 22.01 -16.47
N ASN A 304 3.15 20.93 -16.75
CA ASN A 304 2.04 20.95 -17.71
C ASN A 304 0.70 21.28 -17.03
N LYS A 305 0.45 22.59 -16.88
CA LYS A 305 -0.75 23.14 -16.25
C LYS A 305 -2.05 22.74 -16.97
N ASP A 306 -2.05 22.74 -18.29
CA ASP A 306 -3.25 22.44 -19.08
C ASP A 306 -3.70 20.99 -18.88
N GLU A 307 -2.76 20.05 -18.86
CA GLU A 307 -3.04 18.64 -18.59
C GLU A 307 -3.54 18.41 -17.15
N VAL A 308 -3.03 19.14 -16.17
CA VAL A 308 -3.55 19.09 -14.78
C VAL A 308 -5.02 19.47 -14.74
N TYR A 309 -5.41 20.58 -15.38
CA TYR A 309 -6.83 20.98 -15.45
C TYR A 309 -7.68 20.00 -16.25
N ARG A 310 -7.16 19.43 -17.35
CA ARG A 310 -7.85 18.41 -18.14
C ARG A 310 -8.17 17.17 -17.29
N ILE A 311 -7.18 16.63 -16.60
CA ILE A 311 -7.35 15.45 -15.72
C ILE A 311 -8.32 15.77 -14.58
N TRP A 312 -8.22 16.96 -13.97
CA TRP A 312 -9.13 17.37 -12.91
C TRP A 312 -10.60 17.39 -13.37
N ASN A 313 -10.86 17.94 -14.54
CA ASN A 313 -12.20 17.96 -15.14
C ASN A 313 -12.72 16.55 -15.46
N LEU A 314 -11.84 15.63 -15.88
CA LEU A 314 -12.21 14.22 -16.05
C LEU A 314 -12.50 13.54 -14.71
N TYR A 315 -11.74 13.88 -13.65
CA TYR A 315 -11.96 13.35 -12.31
C TYR A 315 -13.33 13.77 -11.76
N LYS A 316 -13.71 15.05 -11.90
CA LYS A 316 -15.05 15.52 -11.49
C LYS A 316 -16.20 14.74 -12.13
N LYS A 317 -16.04 14.29 -13.38
CA LYS A 317 -17.07 13.51 -14.11
C LYS A 317 -17.29 12.09 -13.55
N ILE A 318 -16.36 11.53 -12.79
CA ILE A 318 -16.50 10.18 -12.23
C ILE A 318 -17.50 10.15 -11.06
N GLY A 319 -17.65 11.26 -10.33
CA GLY A 319 -18.56 11.38 -9.19
C GLY A 319 -17.90 12.05 -7.99
N LYS A 320 -18.22 11.58 -6.78
CA LYS A 320 -17.78 12.21 -5.54
C LYS A 320 -16.25 12.19 -5.40
N ILE A 321 -15.66 13.38 -5.29
CA ILE A 321 -14.25 13.58 -4.96
C ILE A 321 -14.09 13.62 -3.43
N TYR A 322 -13.15 12.81 -2.95
CA TYR A 322 -12.76 12.73 -1.54
C TYR A 322 -11.55 13.64 -1.26
N ASN A 323 -11.23 13.85 0.01
CA ASN A 323 -10.15 14.76 0.44
C ASN A 323 -8.82 14.49 -0.25
N MET A 324 -8.48 13.23 -0.56
CA MET A 324 -7.25 12.90 -1.30
C MET A 324 -7.21 13.50 -2.72
N GLY A 325 -8.34 13.57 -3.42
CA GLY A 325 -8.42 14.19 -4.74
C GLY A 325 -8.16 15.69 -4.70
N TYR A 326 -8.77 16.40 -3.75
CA TYR A 326 -8.52 17.82 -3.52
C TYR A 326 -7.08 18.08 -3.11
N LEU A 327 -6.54 17.24 -2.22
CA LEU A 327 -5.15 17.32 -1.78
C LEU A 327 -4.18 17.21 -2.96
N SER A 328 -4.37 16.22 -3.85
CA SER A 328 -3.54 16.05 -5.04
C SER A 328 -3.68 17.21 -6.03
N MET A 329 -4.88 17.77 -6.21
CA MET A 329 -5.09 18.90 -7.12
C MET A 329 -4.45 20.19 -6.57
N ILE A 330 -4.71 20.53 -5.31
CA ILE A 330 -4.17 21.74 -4.68
C ILE A 330 -2.65 21.68 -4.61
N SER A 331 -2.08 20.54 -4.21
CA SER A 331 -0.61 20.39 -4.18
C SER A 331 0.01 20.51 -5.58
N SER A 332 -0.68 20.01 -6.61
CA SER A 332 -0.27 20.12 -8.02
C SER A 332 -0.27 21.57 -8.50
N LEU A 333 -1.33 22.33 -8.20
CA LEU A 333 -1.43 23.75 -8.58
C LEU A 333 -0.42 24.62 -7.84
N VAL A 334 -0.22 24.39 -6.54
CA VAL A 334 0.82 25.07 -5.75
C VAL A 334 2.21 24.80 -6.34
N LYS A 335 2.48 23.58 -6.81
CA LYS A 335 3.76 23.24 -7.47
C LYS A 335 3.94 23.97 -8.80
N LEU A 336 2.86 24.23 -9.52
CA LEU A 336 2.83 24.97 -10.78
C LEU A 336 2.75 26.49 -10.59
N ASP A 337 2.87 26.97 -9.36
CA ASP A 337 2.74 28.38 -8.98
C ASP A 337 1.37 29.01 -9.26
N ASP A 338 0.33 28.19 -9.47
CA ASP A 338 -1.05 28.61 -9.76
C ASP A 338 -1.87 28.76 -8.47
N LEU A 339 -1.56 29.79 -7.68
CA LEU A 339 -2.24 30.03 -6.41
C LEU A 339 -3.72 30.38 -6.58
N ASP A 340 -4.07 31.19 -7.57
CA ASP A 340 -5.47 31.56 -7.86
C ASP A 340 -6.34 30.33 -8.16
N GLY A 341 -5.77 29.37 -8.89
CA GLY A 341 -6.41 28.08 -9.14
C GLY A 341 -6.57 27.28 -7.85
N ALA A 342 -5.52 27.21 -7.04
CA ALA A 342 -5.51 26.46 -5.79
C ALA A 342 -6.52 27.02 -4.77
N GLU A 343 -6.69 28.34 -4.69
CA GLU A 343 -7.73 29.03 -3.90
C GLU A 343 -9.13 28.59 -4.29
N LYS A 344 -9.45 28.63 -5.59
CA LYS A 344 -10.76 28.22 -6.11
C LYS A 344 -11.09 26.77 -5.76
N ILE A 345 -10.09 25.87 -5.82
CA ILE A 345 -10.28 24.47 -5.46
C ILE A 345 -10.46 24.30 -3.94
N TRP A 346 -9.78 25.11 -3.12
CA TRP A 346 -9.97 25.11 -1.67
C TRP A 346 -11.34 25.64 -1.27
N GLU A 347 -11.84 26.71 -1.88
CA GLU A 347 -13.20 27.21 -1.63
C GLU A 347 -14.28 26.17 -1.99
N GLU A 348 -14.07 25.43 -3.09
CA GLU A 348 -14.93 24.30 -3.48
C GLU A 348 -14.93 23.21 -2.41
N TRP A 349 -13.76 22.93 -1.82
CA TRP A 349 -13.59 21.92 -0.78
C TRP A 349 -14.13 22.37 0.59
N ASN A 350 -13.95 23.64 0.96
CA ASN A 350 -14.34 24.18 2.28
C ASN A 350 -15.86 24.13 2.52
N LYS A 351 -16.65 24.10 1.44
CA LYS A 351 -18.11 23.90 1.48
C LYS A 351 -18.54 22.48 1.87
N LYS A 352 -17.61 21.55 2.09
CA LYS A 352 -17.91 20.14 2.38
C LYS A 352 -17.85 19.82 3.88
N THR A 353 -18.64 18.83 4.29
CA THR A 353 -18.76 18.40 5.69
C THR A 353 -17.58 17.58 6.23
N SER A 354 -16.67 17.10 5.37
CA SER A 354 -15.55 16.24 5.77
C SER A 354 -14.22 17.00 5.79
N PHE A 355 -13.89 17.59 6.95
CA PHE A 355 -12.67 18.38 7.12
C PHE A 355 -11.40 17.52 7.19
N ASP A 356 -10.32 18.01 6.59
CA ASP A 356 -8.98 17.40 6.56
C ASP A 356 -7.95 18.52 6.59
N TYR A 357 -7.32 18.70 7.74
CA TYR A 357 -6.40 19.80 8.04
C TYR A 357 -5.21 19.89 7.07
N ARG A 358 -4.89 18.81 6.34
CA ARG A 358 -3.75 18.80 5.41
C ARG A 358 -3.99 19.70 4.21
N ILE A 359 -5.25 19.84 3.78
CA ILE A 359 -5.63 20.64 2.60
C ILE A 359 -5.35 22.13 2.81
N PRO A 360 -5.87 22.81 3.86
CA PRO A 360 -5.57 24.21 4.12
C PRO A 360 -4.07 24.43 4.41
N ASN A 361 -3.39 23.49 5.09
CA ASN A 361 -1.96 23.59 5.39
C ASN A 361 -1.07 23.71 4.15
N PHE A 362 -1.45 23.10 3.02
CA PHE A 362 -0.69 23.24 1.76
C PHE A 362 -0.74 24.68 1.23
N LEU A 363 -1.91 25.31 1.27
CA LEU A 363 -2.10 26.70 0.83
C LEU A 363 -1.42 27.68 1.79
N ILE A 364 -1.61 27.51 3.11
CA ILE A 364 -0.96 28.33 4.13
C ILE A 364 0.56 28.33 3.92
N ASN A 365 1.16 27.14 3.75
CA ASN A 365 2.60 27.02 3.51
C ASN A 365 3.03 27.73 2.20
N ALA A 366 2.21 27.63 1.14
CA ALA A 366 2.47 28.30 -0.12
C ALA A 366 2.45 29.84 0.03
N TYR A 367 1.46 30.40 0.71
CA TYR A 367 1.40 31.84 0.99
C TYR A 367 2.55 32.32 1.85
N CYS A 368 2.87 31.59 2.93
CA CYS A 368 4.00 31.92 3.79
C CYS A 368 5.31 31.98 2.99
N LYS A 369 5.53 31.04 2.07
CA LYS A 369 6.73 31.04 1.20
C LYS A 369 6.77 32.22 0.23
N LYS A 370 5.62 32.76 -0.18
CA LYS A 370 5.53 33.96 -1.02
C LYS A 370 5.44 35.27 -0.24
N GLY A 371 5.46 35.24 1.09
CA GLY A 371 5.29 36.42 1.95
C GLY A 371 3.85 36.97 1.99
N LEU A 372 2.87 36.22 1.51
CA LEU A 372 1.45 36.62 1.47
C LEU A 372 0.75 36.29 2.80
N LEU A 373 1.25 36.84 3.92
CA LEU A 373 0.82 36.44 5.26
C LEU A 373 -0.67 36.72 5.55
N GLY A 374 -1.25 37.79 4.99
CA GLY A 374 -2.68 38.07 5.15
C GLY A 374 -3.58 36.99 4.55
N ASN A 375 -3.20 36.39 3.43
CA ASN A 375 -3.93 35.27 2.81
C ASN A 375 -3.72 33.96 3.60
N ALA A 376 -2.56 33.81 4.25
CA ALA A 376 -2.33 32.67 5.13
C ALA A 376 -3.21 32.76 6.39
N GLU A 377 -3.32 33.95 6.99
CA GLU A 377 -4.14 34.20 8.17
C GLU A 377 -5.63 34.03 7.89
N SER A 378 -6.12 34.45 6.73
CA SER A 378 -7.55 34.31 6.38
C SER A 378 -8.01 32.84 6.31
N ILE A 379 -7.13 31.92 5.89
CA ILE A 379 -7.42 30.47 5.86
C ILE A 379 -7.37 29.84 7.25
N VAL A 380 -6.62 30.42 8.18
CA VAL A 380 -6.51 29.92 9.57
C VAL A 380 -7.71 30.37 10.42
N ILE A 381 -8.23 31.57 10.14
CA ILE A 381 -9.28 32.22 10.94
C ILE A 381 -10.69 31.82 10.48
N GLY A 382 -10.88 31.47 9.21
CA GLY A 382 -12.15 31.02 8.63
C GLY A 382 -12.32 29.51 8.64
#